data_AF-A0A821PZU3-F1
#
_entry.id   AF-A0A821PZU3-F1
#
_cell.length_a   1.000
_cell.length_b   1.000
_cell.length_c   1.000
_cell.angle_alpha   90.00
_cell.angle_beta   90.00
_cell.angle_gamma   90.00
#
_symmetry.space_group_name_H-M   'P 1'
#
loop_
_entity.id
_entity.type
_entity.pdbx_description
1 polymer ?
#
loop_
_entity_poly.entity_id
_entity_poly.type
_entity_poly.pdbx_seq_one_letter_code
_entity_poly.pdbx_strand_id
1 'polypeptide(L)' 'MNERYTFESAHPQSSSHIVIKHINPVVPVLVGPQIPRKEREETRERYSRALLTLFVPWRSVHDLCALNQTWTEALEV' A
#
# COMPACT_ATOMS: atom_id res chain seq x y z
N MET A 1 -14.60 -17.39 -13.83
CA MET A 1 -13.47 -18.19 -13.29
C MET A 1 -12.42 -17.22 -12.79
N ASN A 2 -11.79 -17.44 -11.63
CA ASN A 2 -10.84 -16.47 -11.09
C ASN A 2 -9.64 -16.34 -12.02
N GLU A 3 -9.24 -15.11 -12.32
CA GLU A 3 -8.08 -14.83 -13.17
C GLU A 3 -6.78 -15.12 -12.39
N ARG A 4 -5.80 -15.70 -13.08
CA ARG A 4 -4.50 -16.07 -12.51
C ARG A 4 -3.42 -15.19 -13.13
N TYR A 5 -2.53 -14.69 -12.29
CA TYR A 5 -1.43 -13.82 -12.64
C TYR A 5 -0.12 -14.37 -12.06
N THR A 6 1.00 -14.09 -12.73
CA THR A 6 2.34 -14.38 -12.22
C THR A 6 2.99 -13.08 -11.73
N PHE A 7 3.88 -13.17 -10.76
CA PHE A 7 4.72 -12.03 -10.42
C PHE A 7 5.68 -11.69 -11.57
N GLU A 8 6.19 -10.46 -11.58
CA GLU A 8 7.31 -10.08 -12.43
C GLU A 8 8.56 -10.89 -12.06
N SER A 9 9.43 -11.15 -13.04
CA SER A 9 10.62 -12.02 -12.86
C SER A 9 11.52 -11.56 -11.70
N ALA A 10 11.60 -10.25 -11.46
CA ALA A 10 12.41 -9.66 -10.38
C ALA A 10 11.84 -9.91 -8.97
N HIS A 11 10.56 -10.32 -8.84
CA HIS A 11 9.94 -10.53 -7.55
C HIS A 11 10.52 -11.79 -6.85
N PRO A 12 10.83 -11.77 -5.54
CA PRO A 12 11.41 -12.91 -4.84
C PRO A 12 10.60 -14.21 -4.92
N GLN A 13 9.28 -14.09 -5.13
CA GLN A 13 8.36 -15.23 -5.20
C GLN A 13 7.94 -15.59 -6.64
N SER A 14 8.55 -15.00 -7.67
CA SER A 14 8.13 -15.16 -9.07
C SER A 14 8.17 -16.60 -9.59
N SER A 15 9.10 -17.42 -9.09
CA SER A 15 9.25 -18.82 -9.48
C SER A 15 8.39 -19.80 -8.67
N SER A 16 7.83 -19.37 -7.53
CA SER A 16 7.20 -20.27 -6.55
C SER A 16 5.72 -19.99 -6.31
N HIS A 17 5.22 -18.80 -6.65
CA HIS A 17 3.86 -18.37 -6.31
C HIS A 17 3.12 -17.78 -7.52
N ILE A 18 1.79 -17.90 -7.50
CA ILE A 18 0.88 -17.23 -8.43
C ILE A 18 -0.12 -16.38 -7.65
N VAL A 19 -0.60 -15.31 -8.27
CA VAL A 19 -1.61 -14.41 -7.71
C VAL A 19 -2.97 -14.75 -8.33
N ILE A 20 -4.01 -14.82 -7.50
CA ILE A 20 -5.37 -15.08 -7.95
C ILE A 20 -6.22 -13.85 -7.68
N LYS A 21 -6.84 -13.30 -8.72
CA LYS A 21 -7.76 -12.17 -8.60
C LYS A 21 -9.15 -12.69 -8.23
N HIS A 22 -9.69 -12.18 -7.12
CA HIS A 22 -11.06 -12.45 -6.72
C HIS A 22 -12.04 -11.80 -7.69
N ILE A 23 -13.07 -12.54 -8.12
CA ILE A 23 -14.14 -12.02 -8.99
C ILE A 23 -15.09 -11.11 -8.20
N ASN A 24 -15.42 -11.52 -6.97
CA ASN A 24 -16.33 -10.77 -6.12
C ASN A 24 -15.52 -9.77 -5.29
N PRO A 25 -15.97 -8.50 -5.20
CA PRO A 25 -15.36 -7.52 -4.31
C PRO A 25 -15.40 -8.02 -2.86
N VAL A 26 -14.27 -7.90 -2.16
CA VAL A 26 -14.15 -8.20 -0.73
C VAL A 26 -13.63 -6.96 -0.03
N VAL A 27 -14.16 -6.67 1.16
CA VAL A 27 -13.62 -5.61 2.01
C VAL A 27 -12.53 -6.21 2.89
N PRO A 28 -11.26 -5.81 2.72
CA PRO A 28 -10.19 -6.33 3.55
C PRO A 28 -10.35 -5.84 4.98
N VAL A 29 -10.25 -6.76 5.94
CA VAL A 29 -10.17 -6.42 7.36
C VAL A 29 -8.71 -6.34 7.75
N LEU A 30 -8.23 -5.13 8.02
CA LEU A 30 -6.85 -4.91 8.45
C LEU A 30 -6.69 -5.30 9.92
N VAL A 31 -5.82 -6.27 10.19
CA VAL A 31 -5.49 -6.71 11.55
C VAL A 31 -4.10 -6.19 11.90
N GLY A 32 -4.01 -5.36 12.94
CA GLY A 32 -2.74 -4.79 13.37
C GLY A 32 -2.91 -3.61 14.32
N PRO A 33 -1.81 -2.88 14.61
CA PRO A 33 -1.86 -1.65 15.39
C PRO A 33 -2.82 -0.63 14.79
N GLN A 34 -3.38 0.21 15.65
CA GLN A 34 -4.32 1.24 15.23
C GLN A 34 -3.67 2.24 14.27
N ILE A 35 -4.37 2.59 13.19
CA ILE A 35 -3.96 3.69 12.30
C ILE A 35 -3.92 5.00 13.11
N PRO A 36 -2.84 5.80 13.02
CA PRO A 36 -2.73 7.07 13.74
C PRO A 36 -3.90 8.02 13.42
N ARG A 37 -4.21 8.96 14.32
CA ARG A 37 -5.27 9.94 14.04
C ARG A 37 -4.81 10.98 13.02
N LYS A 38 -5.68 11.37 12.09
CA LYS A 38 -5.37 12.39 11.08
C LYS A 38 -5.28 13.80 11.67
N GLU A 39 -6.13 14.07 12.66
CA GLU A 39 -6.44 15.43 13.12
C GLU A 39 -5.34 16.03 14.01
N ARG A 40 -4.44 15.21 14.55
CA ARG A 40 -3.32 15.70 15.37
C ARG A 40 -2.10 15.90 14.49
N GLU A 41 -1.52 17.09 14.57
CA GLU A 41 -0.33 17.46 13.81
C GLU A 41 0.84 16.46 14.04
N GLU A 42 1.07 16.07 15.29
CA GLU A 42 2.11 15.09 15.68
C GLU A 42 1.95 13.69 15.05
N THR A 43 0.73 13.33 14.63
CA THR A 43 0.43 12.03 14.03
C THR A 43 0.09 12.10 12.55
N ARG A 44 -0.05 13.30 11.98
CA ARG A 44 -0.47 13.50 10.59
C ARG A 44 0.47 12.83 9.59
N GLU A 45 1.79 13.03 9.72
CA GLU A 45 2.78 12.37 8.86
C GLU A 45 2.71 10.84 8.92
N ARG A 46 2.52 10.29 10.13
CA ARG A 46 2.41 8.84 10.32
C ARG A 46 1.10 8.28 9.77
N TYR A 47 0.00 9.05 9.89
CA TYR A 47 -1.27 8.73 9.26
C TYR A 47 -1.14 8.70 7.74
N SER A 48 -0.54 9.73 7.15
CA SER A 48 -0.38 9.84 5.69
C SER A 48 0.45 8.71 5.13
N ARG A 49 1.58 8.39 5.77
CA ARG A 49 2.40 7.22 5.43
C ARG A 49 1.62 5.90 5.50
N ALA A 50 0.79 5.72 6.53
CA ALA A 50 -0.01 4.50 6.67
C ALA A 50 -1.03 4.35 5.53
N LEU A 51 -1.74 5.43 5.18
CA LEU A 51 -2.70 5.40 4.07
C LEU A 51 -2.04 5.12 2.72
N LEU A 52 -0.93 5.82 2.42
CA LEU A 52 -0.18 5.60 1.20
C LEU A 52 0.27 4.13 1.08
N THR A 53 0.80 3.56 2.17
CA THR A 53 1.28 2.16 2.19
C THR A 53 0.15 1.16 1.94
N LEU A 54 -1.06 1.43 2.42
CA LEU A 54 -2.20 0.52 2.34
C LEU A 54 -2.98 0.63 1.02
N PHE A 55 -3.05 1.81 0.43
CA PHE A 55 -4.00 2.10 -0.65
C PHE A 55 -3.36 2.50 -1.97
N VAL A 56 -2.09 2.92 -1.99
CA VAL A 56 -1.37 3.18 -3.24
C VAL A 56 -0.62 1.91 -3.63
N PRO A 57 -0.63 1.47 -4.90
CA PRO A 57 0.25 0.40 -5.36
C PRO A 57 1.71 0.89 -5.40
N TRP A 58 2.64 0.16 -4.76
CA TRP A 58 4.06 0.53 -4.72
C TRP A 58 4.98 -0.69 -4.82
N ARG A 59 6.20 -0.46 -5.30
CA ARG A 59 7.32 -1.42 -5.31
C ARG A 59 8.50 -0.91 -4.49
N SER A 60 8.63 0.40 -4.40
CA SER A 60 9.64 1.09 -3.60
C SER A 60 8.99 2.22 -2.80
N VAL A 61 9.70 2.70 -1.79
CA VAL A 61 9.25 3.85 -0.98
C VAL A 61 9.07 5.10 -1.85
N HIS A 62 9.81 5.22 -2.95
CA HIS A 62 9.73 6.37 -3.86
C HIS A 62 8.45 6.42 -4.68
N ASP A 63 7.75 5.30 -4.86
CA ASP A 63 6.42 5.29 -5.48
C ASP A 63 5.37 5.94 -4.56
N LEU A 64 5.64 5.96 -3.26
CA LEU A 64 4.76 6.55 -2.24
C LEU A 64 5.18 7.97 -1.87
N CYS A 65 6.48 8.22 -1.75
CA CYS A 65 7.01 9.48 -1.26
C CYS A 65 8.37 9.81 -1.87
N ALA A 66 8.43 10.91 -2.63
CA ALA A 66 9.68 11.44 -3.16
C ALA A 66 10.62 11.94 -2.04
N LEU A 67 11.92 12.02 -2.33
CA LEU A 67 12.93 12.41 -1.35
C LEU A 67 12.77 13.83 -0.80
N ASN A 68 12.13 14.72 -1.57
CA ASN A 68 11.95 16.13 -1.29
C ASN A 68 10.51 16.50 -0.90
N GLN A 69 9.67 15.52 -0.57
CA GLN A 69 8.30 15.76 -0.13
C GLN A 69 8.02 15.06 1.20
N THR A 70 7.08 15.62 1.97
CA THR A 70 6.54 15.01 3.18
C THR A 70 5.48 13.96 2.85
N TRP A 71 5.15 13.09 3.80
CA TRP A 71 4.11 12.08 3.59
C TRP A 71 2.73 12.72 3.48
N THR A 72 2.49 13.83 4.17
CA THR A 72 1.23 14.57 4.06
C THR A 72 1.08 15.18 2.67
N GLU A 73 2.11 15.85 2.14
CA GLU A 73 2.08 16.37 0.77
C GLU A 73 1.84 15.26 -0.25
N ALA A 74 2.51 14.11 -0.10
CA ALA A 74 2.36 12.97 -0.98
C ALA A 74 0.93 12.38 -1.02
N LEU A 75 0.18 12.47 0.08
CA LEU A 75 -1.20 11.96 0.18
C LEU A 75 -2.24 12.94 -0.37
N GLU A 76 -1.94 14.25 -0.38
CA GLU A 76 -2.88 15.30 -0.77
C GLU A 76 -2.88 15.62 -2.28
N VAL A 77 -2.06 14.91 -3.06
CA VAL A 77 -2.04 14.95 -4.54
C VAL A 77 -3.24 14.25 -5.16
#